data_AF-A0A482VVC1-F1
#
_entry.id   AF-A0A482VVC1-F1
#
_cell.length_a   1.000
_cell.length_b   1.000
_cell.length_c   1.000
_cell.angle_alpha   90.00
_cell.angle_beta   90.00
_cell.angle_gamma   90.00
#
_symmetry.space_group_name_H-M   'P 1'
#
loop_
_entity.id
_entity.type
_entity.pdbx_description
1 polymer ?
#
loop_
_entity_poly.entity_id
_entity_poly.type
_entity_poly.pdbx_seq_one_letter_code
_entity_poly.pdbx_strand_id
1 'polypeptide(L)'
;IPFFGYALAKSDIRRYFYGYDACGNMCGFNNSKIDGITCSGKDYKLRPISGFMKKCSNRDIVTIIQIITLVLFFSSNAWLITSREFNKISDEEYKYQISGVMIFTIVFNVIMTSWTMHFVTGLQYMVISGSVAAWYFAKNKQYLDAPICTSIHNAFKFHVGTVAFGSSILIIMDIIRALIRALVNNDKLRCVLECCCENVEAFLKFLSKNAYIETCMWWITLFTIHGQSFLRSGKRAAKLLLTNAASVIAINSVGDFVLGMVIFVLLCISTGISVTLFMSTEHFWFPSVICFFINIVIISFTFAIFETTIDTLFICFCEDKVINDGLSKPYYMSRGLMEFVENSKKVYGNKDQP
;
A
#
# COMPACT_ATOMS: atom_id res chain seq x y z
N ILE A 1 -9.88 -34.56 -8.76
CA ILE A 1 -11.29 -34.38 -9.21
C ILE A 1 -12.33 -34.80 -8.14
N PRO A 2 -12.20 -35.92 -7.39
CA PRO A 2 -13.22 -36.32 -6.40
C PRO A 2 -13.44 -35.30 -5.27
N PHE A 3 -12.35 -34.69 -4.78
CA PHE A 3 -12.40 -33.64 -3.76
C PHE A 3 -13.10 -32.35 -4.23
N PHE A 4 -13.01 -32.03 -5.52
CA PHE A 4 -13.63 -30.84 -6.09
C PHE A 4 -15.15 -31.02 -6.25
N GLY A 5 -15.60 -32.22 -6.64
CA GLY A 5 -17.02 -32.56 -6.67
C GLY A 5 -17.67 -32.61 -5.28
N TYR A 6 -16.97 -33.17 -4.29
CA TYR A 6 -17.43 -33.14 -2.90
C TYR A 6 -17.52 -31.71 -2.34
N ALA A 7 -16.51 -30.88 -2.65
CA ALA A 7 -16.52 -29.47 -2.27
C ALA A 7 -17.71 -28.73 -2.86
N LEU A 8 -17.97 -28.85 -4.17
CA LEU A 8 -19.10 -28.19 -4.82
C LEU A 8 -20.46 -28.67 -4.31
N ALA A 9 -20.62 -29.96 -4.02
CA ALA A 9 -21.89 -30.53 -3.55
C ALA A 9 -22.21 -30.20 -2.07
N LYS A 10 -21.20 -29.89 -1.25
CA LYS A 10 -21.36 -29.60 0.19
C LYS A 10 -21.05 -28.16 0.59
N SER A 11 -20.39 -27.37 -0.27
CA SER A 11 -20.09 -25.97 0.00
C SER A 11 -21.29 -25.09 -0.28
N ASP A 12 -21.65 -24.24 0.69
CA ASP A 12 -22.52 -23.12 0.46
C ASP A 12 -21.67 -21.85 0.47
N ILE A 13 -21.49 -21.25 -0.70
CA ILE A 13 -20.63 -20.06 -0.86
C ILE A 13 -21.13 -18.87 -0.01
N ARG A 14 -22.41 -18.85 0.39
CA ARG A 14 -22.96 -17.83 1.29
C ARG A 14 -22.31 -17.91 2.67
N ARG A 15 -21.92 -19.10 3.15
CA ARG A 15 -21.23 -19.25 4.44
C ARG A 15 -19.88 -18.54 4.45
N TYR A 16 -19.22 -18.45 3.30
CA TYR A 16 -17.96 -17.72 3.13
C TYR A 16 -18.17 -16.20 3.23
N PHE A 17 -19.22 -15.65 2.60
CA PHE A 17 -19.46 -14.21 2.57
C PHE A 17 -20.14 -13.66 3.84
N TYR A 18 -21.02 -14.43 4.47
CA TYR A 18 -21.88 -13.95 5.56
C TYR A 18 -21.47 -14.45 6.94
N GLY A 19 -20.52 -15.40 7.02
CA GLY A 19 -20.14 -16.08 8.26
C GLY A 19 -21.24 -17.01 8.77
N TYR A 20 -20.86 -17.97 9.60
CA TYR A 20 -21.79 -18.93 10.21
C TYR A 20 -21.35 -19.24 11.65
N ASP A 21 -22.30 -19.55 12.52
CA ASP A 21 -22.00 -20.03 13.87
C ASP A 21 -21.64 -21.53 13.88
N ALA A 22 -21.22 -22.07 15.03
CA ALA A 22 -20.92 -23.50 15.18
C ALA A 22 -22.11 -24.43 14.89
N CYS A 23 -23.32 -23.86 14.80
CA CYS A 23 -24.58 -24.56 14.53
C CYS A 23 -25.03 -24.42 13.06
N GLY A 24 -24.25 -23.74 12.23
CA GLY A 24 -24.51 -23.54 10.80
C GLY A 24 -25.48 -22.41 10.45
N ASN A 25 -25.88 -21.57 11.42
CA ASN A 25 -26.74 -20.42 11.16
C ASN A 25 -25.92 -19.27 10.55
N MET A 26 -26.36 -18.74 9.41
CA MET A 26 -25.76 -17.60 8.71
C MET A 26 -26.36 -16.27 9.19
N CYS A 27 -25.50 -15.26 9.37
CA CYS A 27 -25.91 -13.91 9.75
C CYS A 27 -26.64 -13.19 8.60
N GLY A 28 -27.69 -12.42 8.90
CA GLY A 28 -28.50 -11.73 7.89
C GLY A 28 -29.55 -12.61 7.18
N PHE A 29 -29.66 -13.89 7.53
CA PHE A 29 -30.63 -14.82 6.96
C PHE A 29 -31.56 -15.41 8.02
N ASN A 30 -32.74 -15.83 7.56
CA ASN A 30 -33.57 -16.74 8.33
C ASN A 30 -33.10 -18.18 8.03
N ASN A 31 -32.53 -18.84 9.03
CA ASN A 31 -31.88 -20.13 8.84
C ASN A 31 -32.89 -21.28 8.96
N SER A 32 -32.76 -22.27 8.09
CA SER A 32 -33.53 -23.51 8.16
C SER A 32 -32.98 -24.43 9.25
N LYS A 33 -33.87 -25.05 10.01
CA LYS A 33 -33.51 -26.03 11.06
C LYS A 33 -32.96 -27.31 10.42
N ILE A 34 -31.89 -27.85 11.01
CA ILE A 34 -31.26 -29.11 10.63
C ILE A 34 -31.65 -30.17 11.65
N ASP A 35 -32.16 -31.31 11.17
CA ASP A 35 -32.59 -32.40 12.05
C ASP A 35 -31.43 -32.95 12.88
N GLY A 36 -31.68 -33.13 14.19
CA GLY A 36 -30.67 -33.59 15.15
C GLY A 36 -29.77 -32.50 15.75
N ILE A 37 -29.79 -31.26 15.25
CA ILE A 37 -28.98 -30.15 15.79
C ILE A 37 -29.89 -29.11 16.44
N THR A 38 -29.97 -29.15 17.77
CA THR A 38 -30.89 -28.31 18.58
C THR A 38 -30.63 -26.81 18.45
N CYS A 39 -29.40 -26.40 18.14
CA CYS A 39 -29.02 -25.00 18.04
C CYS A 39 -29.12 -24.39 16.62
N SER A 40 -29.56 -25.17 15.63
CA SER A 40 -29.77 -24.73 14.24
C SER A 40 -31.17 -24.12 14.02
N GLY A 41 -31.34 -23.35 12.94
CA GLY A 41 -32.64 -22.78 12.54
C GLY A 41 -33.00 -21.44 13.21
N LYS A 42 -32.00 -20.65 13.62
CA LYS A 42 -32.22 -19.34 14.26
C LYS A 42 -32.35 -18.22 13.22
N ASP A 43 -33.29 -17.28 13.45
CA ASP A 43 -33.43 -16.10 12.61
C ASP A 43 -32.40 -15.02 12.98
N TYR A 44 -31.48 -14.74 12.06
CA TYR A 44 -30.41 -13.75 12.21
C TYR A 44 -30.55 -12.56 11.24
N LYS A 45 -31.74 -12.31 10.66
CA LYS A 45 -31.99 -11.12 9.83
C LYS A 45 -31.63 -9.79 10.49
N LEU A 46 -31.82 -9.70 11.81
CA LEU A 46 -31.54 -8.51 12.61
C LEU A 46 -30.11 -8.48 13.19
N ARG A 47 -29.27 -9.47 12.88
CA ARG A 47 -27.88 -9.54 13.31
C ARG A 47 -26.97 -9.38 12.08
N PRO A 48 -26.58 -8.14 11.70
CA PRO A 48 -25.67 -7.92 10.59
C PRO A 48 -24.29 -8.53 10.88
N ILE A 49 -23.58 -8.83 9.79
CA ILE A 49 -22.31 -9.57 9.72
C ILE A 49 -21.32 -9.10 10.79
N SER A 50 -21.01 -9.97 11.77
CA SER A 50 -19.94 -9.73 12.77
C SER A 50 -19.01 -10.93 12.95
N GLY A 51 -18.91 -11.77 11.91
CA GLY A 51 -18.44 -13.15 12.05
C GLY A 51 -17.03 -13.45 11.58
N PHE A 52 -16.69 -13.15 10.31
CA PHE A 52 -15.52 -13.78 9.68
C PHE A 52 -14.31 -12.86 9.45
N MET A 53 -14.47 -11.55 9.62
CA MET A 53 -13.32 -10.64 9.52
C MET A 53 -12.63 -10.39 10.86
N LYS A 54 -13.09 -11.01 11.96
CA LYS A 54 -12.53 -10.84 13.32
C LYS A 54 -11.06 -11.23 13.48
N LYS A 55 -10.45 -11.88 12.48
CA LYS A 55 -9.03 -12.24 12.53
C LYS A 55 -8.37 -12.31 11.16
N CYS A 56 -8.40 -11.25 10.34
CA CYS A 56 -7.21 -11.06 9.49
C CYS A 56 -6.13 -10.44 10.37
N SER A 57 -5.24 -11.29 10.88
CA SER A 57 -3.90 -10.87 11.26
C SER A 57 -3.07 -10.66 9.99
N ASN A 58 -3.51 -9.80 9.07
CA ASN A 58 -2.84 -9.57 7.79
C ASN A 58 -2.16 -8.21 7.78
N ARG A 59 -1.25 -8.01 8.75
CA ARG A 59 -0.39 -6.84 8.76
C ARG A 59 0.63 -6.84 7.60
N ASP A 60 0.80 -7.99 6.93
CA ASP A 60 1.92 -8.16 5.99
C ASP A 60 1.54 -8.71 4.61
N ILE A 61 0.27 -8.94 4.24
CA ILE A 61 -0.04 -9.56 2.94
C ILE A 61 0.48 -8.75 1.75
N VAL A 62 0.24 -7.44 1.74
CA VAL A 62 0.62 -6.58 0.61
C VAL A 62 2.15 -6.49 0.50
N THR A 63 2.83 -6.41 1.63
CA THR A 63 4.30 -6.43 1.74
C THR A 63 4.90 -7.77 1.33
N ILE A 64 4.31 -8.88 1.76
CA ILE A 64 4.69 -10.23 1.35
C ILE A 64 4.54 -10.36 -0.17
N ILE A 65 3.48 -9.81 -0.75
CA ILE A 65 3.30 -9.78 -2.22
C ILE A 65 4.43 -8.99 -2.89
N GLN A 66 4.87 -7.84 -2.35
CA GLN A 66 6.01 -7.09 -2.89
C GLN A 66 7.31 -7.92 -2.84
N ILE A 67 7.61 -8.54 -1.69
CA ILE A 67 8.81 -9.37 -1.52
C ILE A 67 8.76 -10.56 -2.48
N ILE A 68 7.64 -11.27 -2.54
CA ILE A 68 7.45 -12.40 -3.48
C ILE A 68 7.64 -11.93 -4.93
N THR A 69 7.08 -10.78 -5.30
CA THR A 69 7.24 -10.21 -6.64
C THR A 69 8.70 -9.94 -6.97
N LEU A 70 9.46 -9.37 -6.04
CA LEU A 70 10.90 -9.12 -6.22
C LEU A 70 11.69 -10.43 -6.31
N VAL A 71 11.40 -11.41 -5.44
CA VAL A 71 12.05 -12.73 -5.47
C VAL A 71 11.78 -13.44 -6.80
N LEU A 72 10.53 -13.43 -7.28
CA LEU A 72 10.13 -13.99 -8.57
C LEU A 72 10.80 -13.27 -9.74
N PHE A 73 10.97 -11.95 -9.65
CA PHE A 73 11.69 -11.18 -10.65
C PHE A 73 13.17 -11.59 -10.71
N PHE A 74 13.87 -11.63 -9.58
CA PHE A 74 15.29 -12.01 -9.58
C PHE A 74 15.49 -13.48 -9.98
N SER A 75 14.63 -14.39 -9.53
CA SER A 75 14.74 -15.81 -9.90
C SER A 75 14.46 -16.04 -11.39
N SER A 76 13.42 -15.40 -11.95
CA SER A 76 13.11 -15.52 -13.38
C SER A 76 14.20 -14.92 -14.27
N ASN A 77 14.81 -13.78 -13.90
CA ASN A 77 15.93 -13.21 -14.64
C ASN A 77 17.20 -14.06 -14.52
N ALA A 78 17.48 -14.62 -13.34
CA ALA A 78 18.61 -15.54 -13.16
C ALA A 78 18.46 -16.76 -14.07
N TRP A 79 17.29 -17.39 -14.09
CA TRP A 79 17.00 -18.52 -14.98
C TRP A 79 17.12 -18.14 -16.45
N LEU A 80 16.62 -16.96 -16.83
CA LEU A 80 16.70 -16.46 -18.21
C LEU A 80 18.15 -16.21 -18.67
N ILE A 81 19.02 -15.72 -17.78
CA ILE A 81 20.44 -15.55 -18.09
C ILE A 81 21.15 -16.90 -18.27
N THR A 82 20.71 -17.94 -17.54
CA THR A 82 21.27 -19.30 -17.68
C THR A 82 20.77 -20.05 -18.91
N SER A 83 19.61 -19.67 -19.47
CA SER A 83 19.02 -20.32 -20.65
C SER A 83 19.56 -19.79 -21.99
N ARG A 84 20.84 -19.38 -22.05
CA ARG A 84 21.46 -18.88 -23.29
C ARG A 84 21.78 -20.04 -24.23
N GLU A 85 21.48 -19.84 -25.51
CA GLU A 85 21.78 -20.83 -26.56
C GLU A 85 23.23 -20.70 -27.04
N PHE A 86 23.85 -21.85 -27.35
CA PHE A 86 25.20 -21.92 -27.93
C PHE A 86 25.11 -21.83 -29.44
N ASN A 87 25.73 -20.80 -30.02
CA ASN A 87 25.88 -20.71 -31.47
C ASN A 87 27.34 -21.03 -31.85
N LYS A 88 27.50 -21.96 -32.80
CA LYS A 88 28.78 -22.34 -33.39
C LYS A 88 29.25 -21.23 -34.33
N ILE A 89 30.39 -20.61 -34.03
CA ILE A 89 30.99 -19.54 -34.85
C ILE A 89 32.01 -20.12 -35.84
N SER A 90 32.76 -21.13 -35.42
CA SER A 90 33.74 -21.86 -36.24
C SER A 90 33.79 -23.33 -35.80
N ASP A 91 34.59 -24.17 -36.47
CA ASP A 91 34.61 -25.62 -36.18
C ASP A 91 34.99 -25.99 -34.74
N GLU A 92 35.65 -25.08 -34.01
CA GLU A 92 36.07 -25.28 -32.62
C GLU A 92 35.59 -24.18 -31.65
N GLU A 93 34.89 -23.15 -32.12
CA GLU A 93 34.47 -22.01 -31.27
C GLU A 93 32.95 -21.90 -31.13
N TYR A 94 32.46 -22.05 -29.90
CA TYR A 94 31.07 -21.83 -29.51
C TYR A 94 30.97 -20.56 -28.66
N LYS A 95 30.01 -19.69 -28.97
CA LYS A 95 29.75 -18.49 -28.19
C LYS A 95 28.31 -18.46 -27.72
N TYR A 96 28.13 -18.11 -26.45
CA TYR A 96 26.81 -17.77 -25.91
C TYR A 96 26.29 -16.52 -26.60
N GLN A 97 25.19 -16.65 -27.33
CA GLN A 97 24.53 -15.51 -27.96
C GLN A 97 23.24 -15.15 -27.24
N ILE A 98 23.02 -13.84 -27.11
CA ILE A 98 21.80 -13.28 -26.55
C ILE A 98 20.78 -13.20 -27.71
N SER A 99 19.73 -14.01 -27.65
CA SER A 99 18.63 -13.94 -28.63
C SER A 99 17.78 -12.68 -28.43
N GLY A 100 17.20 -12.14 -29.51
CA GLY A 100 16.27 -11.02 -29.45
C GLY A 100 15.05 -11.28 -28.55
N VAL A 101 14.58 -12.53 -28.50
CA VAL A 101 13.48 -12.95 -27.60
C VAL A 101 13.89 -12.86 -26.14
N MET A 102 15.16 -13.14 -25.82
CA MET A 102 15.70 -13.03 -24.46
C MET A 102 15.79 -11.56 -24.05
N ILE A 103 16.27 -10.68 -24.93
CA ILE A 103 16.30 -9.22 -24.68
C ILE A 103 14.89 -8.70 -24.43
N PHE A 104 13.94 -9.05 -25.29
CA PHE A 104 12.54 -8.67 -25.13
C PHE A 104 11.98 -9.13 -23.78
N THR A 105 12.20 -10.39 -23.41
CA THR A 105 11.71 -10.96 -22.14
C THR A 105 12.32 -10.26 -20.93
N ILE A 106 13.63 -9.96 -20.95
CA ILE A 106 14.29 -9.21 -19.86
C ILE A 106 13.64 -7.83 -19.71
N VAL A 107 13.51 -7.08 -20.81
CA VAL A 107 12.91 -5.74 -20.80
C VAL A 107 11.45 -5.79 -20.34
N PHE A 108 10.68 -6.74 -20.84
CA PHE A 108 9.29 -6.95 -20.45
C PHE A 108 9.16 -7.26 -18.95
N ASN A 109 9.99 -8.17 -18.42
CA ASN A 109 9.99 -8.50 -17.00
C ASN A 109 10.35 -7.28 -16.14
N VAL A 110 11.33 -6.47 -16.53
CA VAL A 110 11.67 -5.23 -15.80
C VAL A 110 10.47 -4.28 -15.76
N ILE A 111 9.84 -4.02 -16.92
CA ILE A 111 8.68 -3.11 -17.00
C ILE A 111 7.51 -3.64 -16.17
N MET A 112 7.18 -4.93 -16.31
CA MET A 112 6.04 -5.53 -15.61
C MET A 112 6.26 -5.66 -14.11
N THR A 113 7.49 -5.96 -13.67
CA THR A 113 7.81 -5.97 -12.24
C THR A 113 7.74 -4.56 -11.67
N SER A 114 8.31 -3.55 -12.34
CA SER A 114 8.15 -2.16 -11.89
C SER A 114 6.68 -1.76 -11.83
N TRP A 115 5.86 -2.15 -12.83
CA TRP A 115 4.43 -1.87 -12.82
C TRP A 115 3.73 -2.51 -11.63
N THR A 116 4.05 -3.78 -11.37
CA THR A 116 3.51 -4.53 -10.24
C THR A 116 3.90 -3.88 -8.92
N MET A 117 5.12 -3.37 -8.77
CA MET A 117 5.55 -2.67 -7.57
C MET A 117 4.74 -1.38 -7.33
N HIS A 118 4.52 -0.57 -8.37
CA HIS A 118 3.64 0.61 -8.28
C HIS A 118 2.20 0.22 -7.97
N PHE A 119 1.71 -0.87 -8.55
CA PHE A 119 0.35 -1.39 -8.34
C PHE A 119 0.14 -1.85 -6.90
N VAL A 120 1.05 -2.67 -6.38
CA VAL A 120 0.96 -3.20 -5.01
C VAL A 120 1.12 -2.06 -3.99
N THR A 121 1.98 -1.08 -4.26
CA THR A 121 2.10 0.14 -3.43
C THR A 121 0.81 0.96 -3.44
N GLY A 122 0.17 1.13 -4.60
CA GLY A 122 -1.12 1.81 -4.69
C GLY A 122 -2.25 1.10 -3.92
N LEU A 123 -2.29 -0.24 -3.99
CA LEU A 123 -3.20 -1.05 -3.17
C LEU A 123 -2.92 -0.89 -1.68
N GLN A 124 -1.65 -0.84 -1.27
CA GLN A 124 -1.26 -0.58 0.12
C GLN A 124 -1.82 0.76 0.60
N TYR A 125 -1.64 1.83 -0.19
CA TYR A 125 -2.17 3.15 0.14
C TYR A 125 -3.70 3.12 0.30
N MET A 126 -4.43 2.44 -0.58
CA MET A 126 -5.89 2.31 -0.44
C MET A 126 -6.31 1.52 0.80
N VAL A 127 -5.67 0.38 1.07
CA VAL A 127 -6.04 -0.47 2.22
C VAL A 127 -5.79 0.27 3.54
N ILE A 128 -4.62 0.88 3.69
CA ILE A 128 -4.28 1.64 4.90
C ILE A 128 -5.22 2.83 5.03
N SER A 129 -5.41 3.61 3.95
CA SER A 129 -6.22 4.82 4.03
C SER A 129 -7.68 4.53 4.34
N GLY A 130 -8.29 3.51 3.71
CA GLY A 130 -9.65 3.08 4.02
C GLY A 130 -9.80 2.64 5.47
N SER A 131 -8.81 1.94 6.00
CA SER A 131 -8.84 1.44 7.39
C SER A 131 -8.74 2.57 8.40
N VAL A 132 -7.83 3.51 8.16
CA VAL A 132 -7.59 4.69 9.01
C VAL A 132 -8.78 5.63 8.94
N ALA A 133 -9.34 5.87 7.74
CA ALA A 133 -10.54 6.69 7.56
C ALA A 133 -11.76 6.08 8.27
N ALA A 134 -11.97 4.76 8.15
CA ALA A 134 -13.02 4.05 8.87
C ALA A 134 -12.91 4.27 10.39
N TRP A 135 -11.68 4.20 10.92
CA TRP A 135 -11.41 4.43 12.33
C TRP A 135 -11.57 5.90 12.75
N TYR A 136 -11.11 6.83 11.92
CA TYR A 136 -11.13 8.26 12.19
C TYR A 136 -12.55 8.80 12.25
N PHE A 137 -13.39 8.46 11.27
CA PHE A 137 -14.77 8.95 11.16
C PHE A 137 -15.80 8.09 11.91
N ALA A 138 -15.38 7.11 12.69
CA ALA A 138 -16.29 6.35 13.54
C ALA A 138 -16.59 7.08 14.84
N LYS A 139 -17.89 7.33 15.09
CA LYS A 139 -18.36 7.91 16.35
C LYS A 139 -18.10 7.01 17.56
N ASN A 140 -18.25 5.70 17.38
CA ASN A 140 -17.96 4.72 18.41
C ASN A 140 -17.04 3.62 17.86
N LYS A 141 -15.81 3.63 18.35
CA LYS A 141 -14.73 2.72 17.94
C LYS A 141 -14.95 1.28 18.35
N GLN A 142 -15.86 1.02 19.29
CA GLN A 142 -16.19 -0.34 19.74
C GLN A 142 -17.02 -1.13 18.72
N TYR A 143 -17.69 -0.45 17.79
CA TYR A 143 -18.49 -1.10 16.73
C TYR A 143 -17.74 -1.27 15.41
N LEU A 144 -16.47 -0.87 15.34
CA LEU A 144 -15.62 -1.09 14.17
C LEU A 144 -15.19 -2.55 14.12
N ASP A 145 -15.89 -3.36 13.33
CA ASP A 145 -15.50 -4.74 13.07
C ASP A 145 -14.58 -4.82 11.85
N ALA A 146 -13.30 -5.10 12.11
CA ALA A 146 -12.29 -5.41 11.11
C ALA A 146 -12.15 -4.41 9.93
N PRO A 147 -11.79 -3.14 10.19
CA PRO A 147 -11.65 -2.10 9.16
C PRO A 147 -10.64 -2.46 8.06
N ILE A 148 -9.58 -3.21 8.40
CA ILE A 148 -8.54 -3.63 7.45
C ILE A 148 -9.11 -4.60 6.42
N CYS A 149 -9.79 -5.64 6.88
CA CYS A 149 -10.38 -6.65 6.01
C CYS A 149 -11.41 -6.04 5.06
N THR A 150 -12.26 -5.15 5.61
CA THR A 150 -13.24 -4.40 4.84
C THR A 150 -12.54 -3.58 3.76
N SER A 151 -11.50 -2.84 4.12
CA SER A 151 -10.74 -2.01 3.16
C SER A 151 -10.05 -2.84 2.08
N ILE A 152 -9.49 -4.01 2.41
CA ILE A 152 -8.94 -4.97 1.44
C ILE A 152 -10.03 -5.41 0.46
N HIS A 153 -11.18 -5.87 0.96
CA HIS A 153 -12.28 -6.32 0.12
C HIS A 153 -12.71 -5.21 -0.86
N ASN A 154 -12.83 -3.98 -0.38
CA ASN A 154 -13.29 -2.86 -1.19
C ASN A 154 -12.23 -2.41 -2.20
N ALA A 155 -10.95 -2.40 -1.82
CA ALA A 155 -9.84 -2.12 -2.74
C ALA A 155 -9.85 -3.09 -3.93
N PHE A 156 -9.97 -4.39 -3.67
CA PHE A 156 -10.01 -5.42 -4.73
C PHE A 156 -11.31 -5.44 -5.52
N LYS A 157 -12.46 -5.16 -4.89
CA LYS A 157 -13.77 -5.22 -5.54
C LYS A 157 -14.07 -4.00 -6.39
N PHE A 158 -13.67 -2.81 -5.93
CA PHE A 158 -14.12 -1.54 -6.52
C PHE A 158 -12.99 -0.67 -7.07
N HIS A 159 -11.75 -0.81 -6.61
CA HIS A 159 -10.70 0.17 -6.88
C HIS A 159 -9.48 -0.34 -7.66
N VAL A 160 -9.45 -1.63 -8.04
CA VAL A 160 -8.36 -2.21 -8.84
C VAL A 160 -8.10 -1.43 -10.13
N GLY A 161 -9.14 -0.99 -10.82
CA GLY A 161 -9.00 -0.20 -12.05
C GLY A 161 -8.33 1.16 -11.81
N THR A 162 -8.69 1.84 -10.72
CA THR A 162 -8.07 3.12 -10.32
C THR A 162 -6.59 2.95 -10.01
N VAL A 163 -6.23 1.89 -9.28
CA VAL A 163 -4.82 1.59 -8.96
C VAL A 163 -4.06 1.21 -10.21
N ALA A 164 -4.60 0.33 -11.05
CA ALA A 164 -3.97 -0.07 -12.32
C ALA A 164 -3.69 1.14 -13.21
N PHE A 165 -4.66 2.06 -13.35
CA PHE A 165 -4.51 3.27 -14.14
C PHE A 165 -3.41 4.19 -13.59
N GLY A 166 -3.41 4.48 -12.29
CA GLY A 166 -2.38 5.33 -11.69
C GLY A 166 -0.98 4.69 -11.76
N SER A 167 -0.86 3.38 -11.56
CA SER A 167 0.40 2.64 -11.71
C SER A 167 0.91 2.62 -13.15
N SER A 168 0.01 2.57 -14.15
CA SER A 168 0.38 2.70 -15.55
C SER A 168 0.94 4.09 -15.89
N ILE A 169 0.41 5.17 -15.30
CA ILE A 169 0.97 6.52 -15.47
C ILE A 169 2.41 6.58 -14.95
N LEU A 170 2.68 6.00 -13.77
CA LEU A 170 4.02 5.97 -13.18
C LEU A 170 5.01 5.18 -14.05
N ILE A 171 4.56 4.08 -14.66
CA ILE A 171 5.42 3.29 -15.57
C ILE A 171 5.72 3.98 -16.87
N ILE A 172 4.76 4.71 -17.44
CA ILE A 172 5.04 5.53 -18.62
C ILE A 172 6.15 6.52 -18.32
N MET A 173 6.16 7.14 -17.13
CA MET A 173 7.25 8.03 -16.71
C MET A 173 8.59 7.31 -16.53
N ASP A 174 8.59 6.13 -15.91
CA ASP A 174 9.81 5.32 -15.76
C ASP A 174 10.40 4.92 -17.12
N ILE A 175 9.54 4.57 -18.08
CA ILE A 175 9.95 4.26 -19.46
C ILE A 175 10.51 5.51 -20.16
N ILE A 176 9.85 6.67 -20.03
CA ILE A 176 10.35 7.93 -20.61
C ILE A 176 11.76 8.25 -20.07
N ARG A 177 11.97 8.12 -18.75
CA ARG A 177 13.30 8.34 -18.14
C ARG A 177 14.34 7.34 -18.66
N ALA A 178 13.97 6.06 -18.77
CA ALA A 178 14.85 5.04 -19.33
C ALA A 178 15.23 5.33 -20.79
N LEU A 179 14.28 5.82 -21.61
CA LEU A 179 14.53 6.22 -22.99
C LEU A 179 15.43 7.45 -23.08
N ILE A 180 15.25 8.46 -22.21
CA ILE A 180 16.15 9.62 -22.14
C ILE A 180 17.59 9.17 -21.85
N ARG A 181 17.77 8.26 -20.89
CA ARG A 181 19.08 7.69 -20.53
C ARG A 181 19.73 6.94 -21.68
N ALA A 182 18.93 6.19 -22.45
CA ALA A 182 19.41 5.34 -23.53
C ALA A 182 19.65 6.10 -24.85
N LEU A 183 18.86 7.14 -25.16
CA LEU A 183 18.85 7.78 -26.48
C LEU A 183 19.58 9.14 -26.50
N VAL A 184 19.71 9.84 -25.36
CA VAL A 184 20.30 11.18 -25.30
C VAL A 184 21.80 11.08 -24.98
N ASN A 185 22.63 11.22 -26.01
CA ASN A 185 24.09 11.17 -25.89
C ASN A 185 24.72 12.46 -25.35
N ASN A 186 24.03 13.60 -25.44
CA ASN A 186 24.56 14.87 -24.91
C ASN A 186 24.33 14.95 -23.40
N ASP A 187 25.41 14.88 -22.62
CA ASP A 187 25.35 14.85 -21.15
C ASP A 187 24.61 16.05 -20.53
N LYS A 188 24.78 17.25 -21.10
CA LYS A 188 24.10 18.46 -20.59
C LYS A 188 22.60 18.38 -20.84
N LEU A 189 22.20 17.98 -22.04
CA LEU A 189 20.79 17.84 -22.40
C LEU A 189 20.12 16.70 -21.61
N ARG A 190 20.80 15.57 -21.47
CA ARG A 190 20.34 14.43 -20.67
C ARG A 190 20.12 14.83 -19.23
N CYS A 191 21.09 15.53 -18.61
CA CYS A 191 20.97 16.03 -17.24
C CYS A 191 19.73 16.92 -17.04
N VAL A 192 19.50 17.87 -17.95
CA VAL A 192 18.32 18.76 -17.90
C VAL A 192 17.02 17.96 -18.03
N LEU A 193 16.93 17.07 -19.01
CA LEU A 193 15.73 16.26 -19.26
C LEU A 193 15.45 15.30 -18.10
N GLU A 194 16.47 14.65 -17.54
CA GLU A 194 16.33 13.79 -16.37
C GLU A 194 15.85 14.58 -15.15
N CYS A 195 16.44 15.75 -14.87
CA CYS A 195 16.00 16.61 -13.78
C CYS A 195 14.54 17.04 -13.94
N CYS A 196 14.12 17.45 -15.15
CA CYS A 196 12.71 17.78 -15.42
C CYS A 196 11.79 16.57 -15.22
N CYS A 197 12.18 15.40 -15.74
CA CYS A 197 11.39 14.18 -15.59
C CYS A 197 11.30 13.69 -14.14
N GLU A 198 12.37 13.83 -13.35
CA GLU A 198 12.36 13.49 -11.92
C GLU A 198 11.38 14.35 -11.13
N ASN A 199 11.33 15.65 -11.42
CA ASN A 199 10.35 16.54 -10.80
C ASN A 199 8.91 16.17 -11.18
N VAL A 200 8.67 15.85 -12.45
CA VAL A 200 7.34 15.42 -12.92
C VAL A 200 6.95 14.07 -12.32
N GLU A 201 7.87 13.11 -12.26
CA GLU A 201 7.66 11.80 -11.63
C GLU A 201 7.36 11.95 -10.14
N ALA A 202 8.13 12.77 -9.42
CA ALA A 202 7.89 13.06 -8.01
C ALA A 202 6.50 13.68 -7.79
N PHE A 203 6.10 14.62 -8.64
CA PHE A 203 4.77 15.21 -8.59
C PHE A 203 3.67 14.18 -8.90
N LEU A 204 3.85 13.31 -9.90
CA LEU A 204 2.89 12.27 -10.24
C LEU A 204 2.78 11.19 -9.15
N LYS A 205 3.89 10.82 -8.50
CA LYS A 205 3.91 9.94 -7.32
C LYS A 205 3.13 10.56 -6.17
N PHE A 206 3.41 11.83 -5.86
CA PHE A 206 2.66 12.59 -4.86
C PHE A 206 1.16 12.63 -5.19
N LEU A 207 0.80 13.00 -6.42
CA LEU A 207 -0.59 13.05 -6.85
C LEU A 207 -1.27 11.68 -6.76
N SER A 208 -0.57 10.61 -7.16
CA SER A 208 -1.10 9.24 -7.15
C SER A 208 -1.35 8.74 -5.73
N LYS A 209 -0.37 8.91 -4.82
CA LYS A 209 -0.49 8.58 -3.40
C LYS A 209 -1.73 9.26 -2.79
N ASN A 210 -1.83 10.58 -2.99
CA ASN A 210 -2.93 11.37 -2.44
C ASN A 210 -4.28 11.08 -3.10
N ALA A 211 -4.32 10.77 -4.40
CA ALA A 211 -5.52 10.36 -5.10
C ALA A 211 -6.05 9.02 -4.55
N TYR A 212 -5.17 8.05 -4.30
CA TYR A 212 -5.56 6.76 -3.73
C TYR A 212 -6.11 6.89 -2.30
N ILE A 213 -5.45 7.70 -1.47
CA ILE A 213 -5.90 7.99 -0.10
C ILE A 213 -7.29 8.63 -0.12
N GLU A 214 -7.49 9.68 -0.93
CA GLU A 214 -8.78 10.37 -1.01
C GLU A 214 -9.88 9.44 -1.55
N THR A 215 -9.61 8.68 -2.62
CA THR A 215 -10.59 7.78 -3.24
C THR A 215 -11.13 6.77 -2.23
N CYS A 216 -10.25 6.13 -1.45
CA CYS A 216 -10.66 5.10 -0.50
C CYS A 216 -11.33 5.71 0.74
N MET A 217 -10.80 6.84 1.25
CA MET A 217 -11.40 7.57 2.36
C MET A 217 -12.84 8.01 2.03
N TRP A 218 -13.08 8.59 0.85
CA TRP A 218 -14.41 9.08 0.50
C TRP A 218 -15.43 7.95 0.35
N TRP A 219 -14.99 6.83 -0.22
CA TRP A 219 -15.82 5.63 -0.36
C TRP A 219 -16.29 5.10 0.99
N ILE A 220 -15.39 5.02 2.00
CA ILE A 220 -15.74 4.48 3.33
C ILE A 220 -16.59 5.44 4.17
N THR A 221 -16.39 6.75 4.05
CA THR A 221 -17.07 7.75 4.90
C THR A 221 -18.47 8.08 4.41
N LEU A 222 -18.71 8.09 3.10
CA LEU A 222 -19.95 8.62 2.54
C LEU A 222 -20.87 7.55 1.92
N PHE A 223 -20.48 6.27 1.87
CA PHE A 223 -21.22 5.20 1.16
C PHE A 223 -21.65 5.63 -0.26
N THR A 224 -20.94 6.58 -0.86
CA THR A 224 -21.32 7.14 -2.15
C THR A 224 -20.89 6.16 -3.21
N ILE A 225 -21.88 5.46 -3.77
CA ILE A 225 -21.71 4.46 -4.83
C ILE A 225 -21.07 5.08 -6.09
N HIS A 226 -21.09 6.41 -6.21
CA HIS A 226 -20.40 7.15 -7.27
C HIS A 226 -18.94 7.42 -6.87
N GLY A 227 -18.07 6.46 -7.16
CA GLY A 227 -16.62 6.65 -7.05
C GLY A 227 -16.15 7.87 -7.83
N GLN A 228 -15.29 8.69 -7.24
CA GLN A 228 -14.64 9.77 -7.97
C GLN A 228 -13.51 9.19 -8.82
N SER A 229 -13.39 9.65 -10.07
CA SER A 229 -12.29 9.26 -10.96
C SER A 229 -10.94 9.66 -10.37
N PHE A 230 -9.88 8.87 -10.62
CA PHE A 230 -8.50 9.11 -10.13
C PHE A 230 -8.05 10.58 -10.19
N LEU A 231 -8.21 11.23 -11.35
CA LEU A 231 -7.79 12.63 -11.55
C LEU A 231 -8.59 13.63 -10.70
N ARG A 232 -9.87 13.35 -10.46
CA ARG A 232 -10.74 14.21 -9.64
C ARG A 232 -10.35 14.09 -8.16
N SER A 233 -10.11 12.87 -7.70
CA SER A 233 -9.59 12.57 -6.36
C SER A 233 -8.22 13.22 -6.14
N GLY A 234 -7.30 13.05 -7.09
CA GLY A 234 -5.98 13.70 -7.06
C GLY A 234 -6.08 15.23 -6.99
N LYS A 235 -6.91 15.84 -7.85
CA LYS A 235 -7.12 17.30 -7.85
C LYS A 235 -7.70 17.81 -6.52
N ARG A 236 -8.65 17.08 -5.93
CA ARG A 236 -9.23 17.43 -4.63
C ARG A 236 -8.20 17.31 -3.51
N ALA A 237 -7.48 16.19 -3.45
CA ALA A 237 -6.44 15.97 -2.45
C ALA A 237 -5.36 17.05 -2.57
N ALA A 238 -4.87 17.33 -3.77
CA ALA A 238 -3.92 18.42 -4.02
C ALA A 238 -4.47 19.78 -3.55
N LYS A 239 -5.74 20.09 -3.82
CA LYS A 239 -6.37 21.33 -3.35
C LYS A 239 -6.42 21.41 -1.81
N LEU A 240 -6.79 20.32 -1.13
CA LEU A 240 -6.87 20.26 0.34
C LEU A 240 -5.50 20.47 0.98
N LEU A 241 -4.48 19.80 0.44
CA LEU A 241 -3.09 19.91 0.90
C LEU A 241 -2.56 21.33 0.65
N LEU A 242 -2.71 21.88 -0.55
CA LEU A 242 -2.22 23.22 -0.89
C LEU A 242 -2.92 24.32 -0.08
N THR A 243 -4.21 24.18 0.23
CA THR A 243 -4.95 25.15 1.08
C THR A 243 -4.43 25.15 2.53
N ASN A 244 -3.79 24.06 2.97
CA ASN A 244 -3.21 23.93 4.30
C ASN A 244 -1.68 23.69 4.23
N ALA A 245 -1.01 24.18 3.18
CA ALA A 245 0.37 23.80 2.85
C ALA A 245 1.36 23.97 4.01
N ALA A 246 1.27 25.07 4.76
CA ALA A 246 2.14 25.29 5.92
C ALA A 246 1.99 24.20 7.01
N SER A 247 0.75 23.80 7.30
CA SER A 247 0.48 22.70 8.24
C SER A 247 0.90 21.35 7.67
N VAL A 248 0.71 21.11 6.37
CA VAL A 248 1.18 19.89 5.68
C VAL A 248 2.69 19.77 5.81
N ILE A 249 3.42 20.82 5.42
CA ILE A 249 4.87 20.84 5.40
C ILE A 249 5.40 20.64 6.82
N ALA A 250 4.85 21.33 7.81
CA ALA A 250 5.26 21.19 9.20
C ALA A 250 5.06 19.76 9.73
N ILE A 251 3.90 19.16 9.49
CA ILE A 251 3.57 17.83 10.01
C ILE A 251 4.36 16.75 9.29
N ASN A 252 4.45 16.83 7.97
CA ASN A 252 5.19 15.85 7.17
C ASN A 252 6.68 15.93 7.46
N SER A 253 7.27 17.14 7.53
CA SER A 253 8.69 17.29 7.85
C SER A 253 9.06 16.81 9.26
N VAL A 254 8.26 17.14 10.28
CA VAL A 254 8.48 16.65 11.64
C VAL A 254 8.26 15.14 11.72
N GLY A 255 7.23 14.62 11.05
CA GLY A 255 6.94 13.19 10.95
C GLY A 255 8.11 12.43 10.35
N ASP A 256 8.57 12.84 9.16
CA ASP A 256 9.69 12.24 8.43
C ASP A 256 10.99 12.29 9.24
N PHE A 257 11.27 13.41 9.91
CA PHE A 257 12.44 13.54 10.78
C PHE A 257 12.40 12.55 11.95
N VAL A 258 11.28 12.51 12.68
CA VAL A 258 11.10 11.59 13.82
C VAL A 258 11.18 10.14 13.35
N LEU A 259 10.51 9.81 12.24
CA LEU A 259 10.52 8.47 11.65
C LEU A 259 11.95 8.05 11.28
N GLY A 260 12.69 8.94 10.60
CA GLY A 260 14.08 8.72 10.21
C GLY A 260 15.00 8.49 11.41
N MET A 261 14.82 9.27 12.49
CA MET A 261 15.58 9.07 13.73
C MET A 261 15.29 7.71 14.36
N VAL A 262 14.01 7.30 14.43
CA VAL A 262 13.63 6.00 14.99
C VAL A 262 14.19 4.86 14.14
N ILE A 263 14.09 4.94 12.82
CA ILE A 263 14.68 3.98 11.88
C ILE A 263 16.20 3.84 12.12
N PHE A 264 16.91 4.96 12.19
CA PHE A 264 18.35 4.99 12.41
C PHE A 264 18.73 4.34 13.74
N VAL A 265 18.06 4.72 14.83
CA VAL A 265 18.31 4.16 16.17
C VAL A 265 18.05 2.65 16.19
N LEU A 266 16.95 2.19 15.59
CA LEU A 266 16.63 0.77 15.53
C LEU A 266 17.68 -0.02 14.74
N LEU A 267 18.16 0.53 13.61
CA LEU A 267 19.23 -0.08 12.82
C LEU A 267 20.55 -0.16 13.60
N CYS A 268 20.93 0.91 14.31
CA CYS A 268 22.14 0.92 15.13
C CYS A 268 22.06 -0.12 16.26
N ILE A 269 20.93 -0.19 16.97
CA ILE A 269 20.73 -1.13 18.07
C ILE A 269 20.70 -2.57 17.54
N SER A 270 19.93 -2.86 16.49
CA SER A 270 19.81 -4.23 15.97
C SER A 270 21.13 -4.75 15.39
N THR A 271 21.90 -3.87 14.74
CA THR A 271 23.23 -4.20 14.21
C THR A 271 24.23 -4.38 15.34
N GLY A 272 24.21 -3.52 16.36
CA GLY A 272 25.06 -3.66 17.55
C GLY A 272 24.80 -4.99 18.28
N ILE A 273 23.54 -5.36 18.49
CA ILE A 273 23.15 -6.66 19.06
C ILE A 273 23.66 -7.80 18.17
N SER A 274 23.44 -7.74 16.86
CA SER A 274 23.92 -8.76 15.93
C SER A 274 25.44 -8.96 16.02
N VAL A 275 26.22 -7.88 16.03
CA VAL A 275 27.67 -7.97 16.18
C VAL A 275 28.02 -8.64 17.50
N THR A 276 27.46 -8.19 18.63
CA THR A 276 27.73 -8.79 19.96
C THR A 276 27.40 -10.28 20.03
N LEU A 277 26.31 -10.73 19.40
CA LEU A 277 25.91 -12.14 19.37
C LEU A 277 26.88 -13.00 18.56
N PHE A 278 27.46 -12.47 17.49
CA PHE A 278 28.38 -13.21 16.62
C PHE A 278 29.86 -12.97 16.93
N MET A 279 30.21 -12.11 17.91
CA MET A 279 31.60 -11.76 18.26
C MET A 279 32.51 -12.97 18.52
N SER A 280 31.95 -14.09 18.99
CA SER A 280 32.71 -15.33 19.27
C SER A 280 32.99 -16.19 18.04
N THR A 281 32.46 -15.83 16.86
CA THR A 281 32.66 -16.56 15.60
C THR A 281 33.79 -15.95 14.77
N GLU A 282 34.61 -16.78 14.12
CA GLU A 282 35.76 -16.32 13.30
C GLU A 282 35.37 -15.34 12.17
N HIS A 283 34.13 -15.44 11.69
CA HIS A 283 33.59 -14.59 10.62
C HIS A 283 32.34 -13.83 11.09
N PHE A 284 32.40 -13.19 12.26
CA PHE A 284 31.27 -12.44 12.86
C PHE A 284 30.62 -11.40 11.93
N TRP A 285 31.41 -10.82 11.01
CA TRP A 285 30.96 -9.79 10.07
C TRP A 285 29.93 -10.34 9.07
N PHE A 286 30.08 -11.59 8.62
CA PHE A 286 29.21 -12.18 7.60
C PHE A 286 27.74 -12.32 8.05
N PRO A 287 27.42 -13.01 9.17
CA PRO A 287 26.05 -13.06 9.67
C PRO A 287 25.54 -11.68 10.11
N SER A 288 26.42 -10.79 10.59
CA SER A 288 26.03 -9.42 10.97
C SER A 288 25.58 -8.57 9.78
N VAL A 289 26.25 -8.70 8.62
CA VAL A 289 25.84 -8.04 7.38
C VAL A 289 24.50 -8.59 6.89
N ILE A 290 24.28 -9.91 6.95
CA ILE A 290 22.99 -10.52 6.59
C ILE A 290 21.88 -9.99 7.51
N CYS A 291 22.10 -9.96 8.82
CA CYS A 291 21.15 -9.42 9.78
C CYS A 291 20.88 -7.92 9.54
N PHE A 292 21.87 -7.12 9.15
CA PHE A 292 21.67 -5.73 8.77
C PHE A 292 20.71 -5.59 7.59
N PHE A 293 20.91 -6.37 6.51
CA PHE A 293 20.04 -6.33 5.33
C PHE A 293 18.62 -6.82 5.61
N ILE A 294 18.45 -7.82 6.47
CA ILE A 294 17.11 -8.26 6.89
C ILE A 294 16.42 -7.17 7.73
N ASN A 295 17.16 -6.55 8.66
CA ASN A 295 16.61 -5.51 9.53
C ASN A 295 16.21 -4.26 8.78
N ILE A 296 17.03 -3.77 7.82
CA ILE A 296 16.65 -2.60 7.01
C ILE A 296 15.37 -2.85 6.24
N VAL A 297 15.18 -4.05 5.69
CA VAL A 297 13.96 -4.43 4.99
C VAL A 297 12.75 -4.40 5.93
N ILE A 298 12.84 -5.05 7.09
CA ILE A 298 11.74 -5.10 8.09
C ILE A 298 11.38 -3.70 8.60
N ILE A 299 12.38 -2.90 8.94
CA ILE A 299 12.22 -1.55 9.48
C ILE A 299 11.59 -0.65 8.42
N SER A 300 12.14 -0.60 7.20
CA SER A 300 11.59 0.22 6.11
C SER A 300 10.11 -0.10 5.84
N PHE A 301 9.73 -1.37 5.83
CA PHE A 301 8.33 -1.76 5.64
C PHE A 301 7.42 -1.35 6.78
N THR A 302 7.87 -1.56 8.02
CA THR A 302 7.10 -1.19 9.20
C THR A 302 6.81 0.31 9.20
N PHE A 303 7.82 1.12 8.92
CA PHE A 303 7.70 2.58 8.93
C PHE A 303 6.98 3.15 7.72
N ALA A 304 7.00 2.50 6.56
CA ALA A 304 6.17 2.89 5.41
C ALA A 304 4.65 2.85 5.74
N ILE A 305 4.21 1.93 6.61
CA ILE A 305 2.83 1.88 7.09
C ILE A 305 2.52 3.09 7.97
N PHE A 306 3.46 3.48 8.84
CA PHE A 306 3.31 4.66 9.70
C PHE A 306 3.23 5.95 8.88
N GLU A 307 4.11 6.13 7.89
CA GLU A 307 4.10 7.27 6.97
C GLU A 307 2.72 7.41 6.29
N THR A 308 2.25 6.33 5.65
CA THR A 308 0.93 6.31 4.99
C THR A 308 -0.23 6.60 5.96
N THR A 309 -0.10 6.13 7.21
CA THR A 309 -1.10 6.38 8.25
C THR A 309 -1.13 7.86 8.63
N ILE A 310 0.04 8.50 8.79
CA ILE A 310 0.16 9.93 9.10
C ILE A 310 -0.45 10.76 7.96
N ASP A 311 -0.12 10.46 6.71
CA ASP A 311 -0.69 11.15 5.55
C ASP A 311 -2.21 11.01 5.49
N THR A 312 -2.72 9.81 5.75
CA THR A 312 -4.16 9.57 5.76
C THR A 312 -4.84 10.35 6.88
N LEU A 313 -4.28 10.32 8.11
CA LEU A 313 -4.82 11.07 9.24
C LEU A 313 -4.85 12.57 8.93
N PHE A 314 -3.84 13.09 8.24
CA PHE A 314 -3.78 14.48 7.84
C PHE A 314 -4.86 14.84 6.80
N ILE A 315 -5.06 13.98 5.79
CA ILE A 315 -6.13 14.18 4.80
C ILE A 315 -7.51 14.07 5.48
N CYS A 316 -7.72 13.09 6.36
CA CYS A 316 -8.95 12.97 7.15
C CYS A 316 -9.21 14.24 7.97
N PHE A 317 -8.18 14.79 8.61
CA PHE A 317 -8.27 16.05 9.33
C PHE A 317 -8.67 17.23 8.44
N CYS A 318 -8.05 17.36 7.26
CA CYS A 318 -8.40 18.42 6.33
C CYS A 318 -9.84 18.30 5.86
N GLU A 319 -10.29 17.07 5.59
CA GLU A 319 -11.66 16.80 5.15
C GLU A 319 -12.68 17.02 6.28
N ASP A 320 -12.36 16.64 7.52
CA ASP A 320 -13.18 16.90 8.71
C ASP A 320 -13.42 18.41 8.89
N LYS A 321 -12.40 19.24 8.66
CA LYS A 321 -12.53 20.71 8.68
C LYS A 321 -13.42 21.29 7.58
N VAL A 322 -13.55 20.59 6.46
CA VAL A 322 -14.38 21.04 5.33
C VAL A 322 -15.84 20.60 5.51
N ILE A 323 -16.06 19.40 6.04
CA ILE A 323 -17.39 18.79 6.15
C ILE A 323 -18.13 19.23 7.43
N ASN A 324 -17.40 19.40 8.52
CA ASN A 324 -17.94 19.67 9.85
C ASN A 324 -17.63 21.10 10.28
N ASP A 325 -18.56 21.74 11.00
CA ASP A 325 -18.47 23.14 11.42
C ASP A 325 -18.06 23.29 12.89
N GLY A 326 -17.99 22.18 13.63
CA GLY A 326 -17.72 22.17 15.08
C GLY A 326 -18.89 22.63 15.95
N LEU A 327 -20.03 22.99 15.34
CA LEU A 327 -21.22 23.50 16.00
C LEU A 327 -22.39 22.54 15.79
N SER A 328 -23.00 22.55 14.60
CA SER A 328 -24.12 21.68 14.24
C SER A 328 -23.65 20.26 13.91
N LYS A 329 -22.43 20.16 13.37
CA LYS A 329 -21.72 18.92 13.07
C LYS A 329 -20.38 18.95 13.82
N PRO A 330 -20.29 18.30 14.99
CA PRO A 330 -19.05 18.29 15.75
C PRO A 330 -17.95 17.58 14.97
N TYR A 331 -16.72 18.06 15.13
CA TYR A 331 -15.54 17.43 14.55
C TYR A 331 -15.31 16.02 15.10
N TYR A 332 -14.78 15.14 14.26
CA TYR A 332 -14.36 13.80 14.64
C TYR A 332 -12.95 13.78 15.25
N MET A 333 -12.13 14.78 14.92
CA MET A 333 -10.78 14.93 15.44
C MET A 333 -10.73 15.11 16.97
N SER A 334 -9.64 14.65 17.59
CA SER A 334 -9.37 14.93 19.01
C SER A 334 -8.99 16.39 19.23
N ARG A 335 -9.29 16.92 20.43
CA ARG A 335 -8.89 18.29 20.81
C ARG A 335 -7.38 18.51 20.72
N GLY A 336 -6.58 17.54 21.17
CA GLY A 336 -5.12 17.64 21.10
C GLY A 336 -4.57 17.73 19.67
N LEU A 337 -5.17 16.99 18.72
CA LEU A 337 -4.78 17.11 17.31
C LEU A 337 -5.16 18.48 16.72
N MET A 338 -6.34 18.99 17.08
CA MET A 338 -6.79 20.31 16.66
C MET A 338 -5.85 21.41 17.15
N GLU A 339 -5.52 21.42 18.44
CA GLU A 339 -4.61 22.38 19.06
C GLU A 339 -3.21 22.32 18.43
N PHE A 340 -2.68 21.12 18.20
CA PHE A 340 -1.37 20.95 17.56
C PHE A 340 -1.32 21.58 16.16
N VAL A 341 -2.36 21.36 15.34
CA VAL A 341 -2.42 21.92 13.98
C VAL A 341 -2.64 23.44 14.01
N GLU A 342 -3.44 23.96 14.94
CA GLU A 342 -3.64 25.40 15.07
C GLU A 342 -2.37 26.12 15.55
N ASN A 343 -1.64 25.50 16.48
CA ASN A 343 -0.36 26.03 16.94
C ASN A 343 0.69 26.04 15.82
N SER A 344 0.73 25.01 14.96
CA SER A 344 1.61 25.03 13.79
C SER A 344 1.22 26.16 12.82
N LYS A 345 -0.08 26.37 12.56
CA LYS A 345 -0.53 27.51 11.73
C LYS A 345 -0.10 28.86 12.29
N LYS A 346 -0.12 29.07 13.60
CA LYS A 346 0.34 30.34 14.20
C LYS A 346 1.84 30.57 14.01
N VAL A 347 2.65 29.51 14.11
CA VAL A 347 4.11 29.59 13.95
C VAL A 347 4.51 29.89 12.50
N TYR A 348 3.83 29.29 11.52
CA TYR A 348 4.17 29.45 10.11
C TYR A 348 3.37 30.57 9.40
N GLY A 349 2.14 30.85 9.82
CA GLY A 349 1.27 31.88 9.24
C GLY A 349 1.65 33.31 9.64
N ASN A 350 2.38 33.50 10.74
CA ASN A 350 2.94 34.81 11.10
C ASN A 350 4.19 35.19 10.30
N LYS A 351 4.68 34.34 9.38
CA LYS A 351 5.78 34.69 8.48
C LYS A 351 5.31 35.32 7.15
N ASP A 352 4.00 35.37 6.90
CA ASP A 352 3.39 35.91 5.67
C ASP A 352 2.70 37.27 5.86
N GLN A 353 2.95 37.99 6.96
CA GLN A 353 2.55 39.39 7.10
C GLN A 353 3.81 40.28 7.08
N PRO A 354 3.88 41.28 6.17
CA PRO A 354 5.07 42.09 5.93
C PRO A 354 5.50 42.95 7.11
#